data_AF-A0A965BCQ0-F1
#
_entry.id   AF-A0A965BCQ0-F1
#
_cell.length_a   1.000
_cell.length_b   1.000
_cell.length_c   1.000
_cell.angle_alpha   90.00
_cell.angle_beta   90.00
_cell.angle_gamma   90.00
#
_symmetry.space_group_name_H-M   'P 1'
#
loop_
_entity.id
_entity.type
_entity.pdbx_description
1 polymer ?
#
loop_
_entity_poly.entity_id
_entity_poly.type
_entity_poly.pdbx_seq_one_letter_code
_entity_poly.pdbx_strand_id
1 'polypeptide(L)'
;MRLIPRSQKAIAFTVSGICLVLAIACAGLLVLTGGFDSGDQLGTAQGFEPAAEPAGNAASSAWPEYGYDMQRTRANAALDLAPPFTQVWQREARSLVEFPPVAANGRLVFATNGRYAQQLSVATGGIYWYIKLSG
;
A
#
# COMPACT_ATOMS: atom_id res chain seq x y z
N MET A 1 22.65 -45.14 -34.08
CA MET A 1 23.39 -43.89 -33.82
C MET A 1 23.38 -43.05 -35.09
N ARG A 2 22.42 -42.14 -35.28
CA ARG A 2 22.30 -41.35 -36.53
C ARG A 2 23.31 -40.20 -36.51
N LEU A 3 24.34 -40.28 -37.34
CA LEU A 3 25.35 -39.23 -37.54
C LEU A 3 24.70 -38.05 -38.29
N ILE A 4 24.45 -36.96 -37.57
CA ILE A 4 23.93 -35.72 -38.16
C ILE A 4 24.99 -35.16 -39.13
N PRO A 5 24.68 -34.96 -40.43
CA PRO A 5 25.62 -34.42 -41.41
C PRO A 5 26.17 -33.06 -40.96
N ARG A 6 27.46 -32.80 -41.23
CA ARG A 6 28.18 -31.60 -40.78
C ARG A 6 27.46 -30.28 -41.12
N SER A 7 26.74 -30.23 -42.25
CA SER A 7 25.94 -29.08 -42.68
C SER A 7 24.74 -28.81 -41.77
N GLN A 8 24.07 -29.84 -41.23
CA GLN A 8 22.95 -29.68 -40.30
C GLN A 8 23.42 -29.16 -38.93
N LYS A 9 24.63 -29.54 -38.49
CA LYS A 9 25.24 -28.96 -37.28
C LYS A 9 25.58 -27.49 -37.46
N ALA A 10 26.13 -27.11 -38.62
CA ALA A 10 26.43 -25.71 -38.93
C ALA A 10 25.16 -24.84 -38.96
N ILE A 11 24.08 -25.31 -39.58
CA ILE A 11 22.77 -24.62 -39.58
C ILE A 11 22.24 -24.46 -38.14
N ALA A 12 22.31 -25.53 -37.33
CA ALA A 12 21.87 -25.47 -35.94
C ALA A 12 22.67 -24.45 -35.11
N PHE A 13 23.99 -24.35 -35.32
CA PHE A 13 24.81 -23.33 -34.65
C PHE A 13 24.47 -21.91 -35.10
N THR A 14 24.24 -21.68 -36.40
CA THR A 14 23.84 -20.38 -36.92
C THR A 14 22.48 -19.95 -36.37
N VAL A 15 21.48 -20.84 -36.37
CA VAL A 15 20.15 -20.56 -35.82
C VAL A 15 20.23 -20.27 -34.32
N SER A 16 20.99 -21.08 -33.57
CA SER A 16 21.18 -20.86 -32.13
C SER A 16 21.88 -19.52 -31.84
N GLY A 17 22.87 -19.15 -32.66
CA GLY A 17 23.53 -17.84 -32.58
C GLY A 17 22.58 -16.67 -32.83
N ILE A 18 21.71 -16.77 -33.85
CA ILE A 18 20.70 -15.76 -34.14
C ILE A 18 19.70 -15.64 -32.97
N CYS A 19 19.20 -16.77 -32.45
CA CYS A 19 18.29 -16.77 -31.30
C CYS A 19 18.92 -16.13 -30.06
N LEU A 20 20.20 -16.38 -29.79
CA LEU A 20 20.92 -15.77 -28.67
C LEU A 20 21.03 -14.25 -28.83
N VAL A 21 21.37 -13.77 -30.03
CA VAL A 21 21.45 -12.32 -30.31
C VAL A 21 20.09 -11.65 -30.15
N LEU A 22 19.01 -12.27 -30.64
CA LEU A 22 17.66 -11.75 -30.47
C LEU A 22 17.21 -11.71 -29.00
N ALA A 23 17.53 -12.73 -28.21
CA ALA A 23 17.23 -12.75 -26.78
C ALA A 23 17.95 -11.62 -26.03
N ILE A 24 19.23 -11.39 -26.35
CA ILE A 24 20.01 -10.29 -25.77
C ILE A 24 19.43 -8.93 -26.17
N ALA A 25 19.07 -8.75 -27.46
CA ALA A 25 18.47 -7.51 -27.94
C ALA A 25 17.11 -7.22 -27.25
N CYS A 26 16.25 -8.23 -27.10
CA CYS A 26 14.98 -8.10 -26.37
C CYS A 26 15.20 -7.75 -24.89
N ALA A 27 16.12 -8.43 -24.21
CA ALA A 27 16.44 -8.13 -22.82
C ALA A 27 16.99 -6.70 -22.66
N GLY A 28 17.88 -6.28 -23.56
CA GLY A 28 18.40 -4.91 -23.60
C GLY A 28 17.30 -3.89 -23.82
N LEU A 29 16.36 -4.16 -24.74
CA LEU A 29 15.22 -3.27 -24.98
C LEU A 29 14.35 -3.14 -23.73
N LEU A 30 14.00 -4.24 -23.07
CA LEU A 30 13.21 -4.23 -21.83
C LEU A 30 13.89 -3.45 -20.70
N VAL A 31 15.22 -3.52 -20.59
CA VAL A 31 15.97 -2.70 -19.62
C VAL A 31 15.91 -1.22 -20.02
N LEU A 32 16.15 -0.90 -21.29
CA LEU A 32 16.20 0.49 -21.78
C LEU A 32 14.84 1.19 -21.76
N THR A 33 13.74 0.44 -21.90
CA THR A 33 12.38 1.00 -21.86
C THR A 33 11.72 0.91 -20.48
N GLY A 34 12.44 0.45 -19.45
CA GLY A 34 11.88 0.31 -18.11
C GLY A 34 10.85 -0.81 -17.97
N GLY A 35 10.86 -1.81 -18.86
CA GLY A 35 9.96 -2.97 -18.79
C GLY A 35 10.14 -3.87 -17.57
N PHE A 36 11.22 -3.69 -16.81
CA PHE A 36 11.47 -4.34 -15.51
C PHE A 36 11.29 -3.41 -14.31
N ASP A 37 10.91 -2.14 -14.54
CA ASP A 37 10.71 -1.20 -13.46
C ASP A 37 9.44 -1.59 -12.69
N SER A 38 9.60 -1.96 -11.41
CA SER A 38 8.49 -2.50 -10.59
C SER A 38 7.54 -1.41 -10.08
N GLY A 39 7.78 -0.15 -10.46
CA GLY A 39 7.01 1.01 -10.00
C GLY A 39 7.35 1.42 -8.57
N ASP A 40 8.48 0.96 -8.04
CA ASP A 40 8.94 1.30 -6.70
C ASP A 40 9.25 2.80 -6.63
N GLN A 41 8.34 3.55 -6.02
CA GLN A 41 8.56 4.94 -5.67
C GLN A 41 9.54 4.99 -4.48
N LEU A 42 10.84 5.05 -4.77
CA LEU A 42 11.84 5.40 -3.78
C LEU A 42 11.58 6.85 -3.34
N GLY A 43 11.21 7.04 -2.07
CA GLY A 43 10.93 8.36 -1.52
C GLY A 43 12.06 9.34 -1.82
N THR A 44 11.73 10.51 -2.37
CA THR A 44 12.72 11.52 -2.73
C THR A 44 13.21 12.25 -1.48
N ALA A 45 14.49 12.63 -1.46
CA ALA A 45 15.08 13.44 -0.39
C ALA A 45 14.79 14.95 -0.54
N GLN A 46 13.94 15.34 -1.50
CA GLN A 46 13.50 16.72 -1.60
C GLN A 46 12.50 17.02 -0.49
N GLY A 47 12.74 18.11 0.24
CA GLY A 47 11.84 18.56 1.29
C GLY A 47 10.42 18.71 0.76
N PHE A 48 9.46 18.22 1.52
CA PHE A 48 8.05 18.51 1.28
C PHE A 48 7.83 20.01 1.50
N GLU A 49 7.56 20.75 0.43
CA GLU A 49 7.07 22.13 0.50
C GLU A 49 5.58 22.09 0.83
N PRO A 50 5.13 22.53 2.02
CA PRO A 50 3.72 22.50 2.38
C PRO A 50 2.94 23.46 1.49
N ALA A 51 1.92 22.96 0.80
CA ALA A 51 0.91 23.83 0.19
C ALA A 51 0.18 24.62 1.30
N ALA A 52 -0.29 25.82 0.99
CA ALA A 52 -1.07 26.64 1.92
C ALA A 52 -2.23 25.82 2.51
N GLU A 53 -2.32 25.81 3.83
CA GLU A 53 -3.30 25.01 4.57
C GLU A 53 -4.72 25.41 4.16
N PRO A 54 -5.55 24.47 3.68
CA PRO A 54 -6.95 24.77 3.45
C PRO A 54 -7.64 25.05 4.79
N ALA A 55 -8.55 26.04 4.79
CA ALA A 55 -9.30 26.39 5.98
C ALA A 55 -10.18 25.19 6.43
N GLY A 56 -10.00 24.75 7.68
CA GLY A 56 -10.69 23.59 8.24
C GLY A 56 -12.20 23.78 8.40
N ASN A 57 -12.94 22.67 8.29
CA ASN A 57 -14.39 22.62 8.49
C ASN A 57 -14.68 21.81 9.75
N ALA A 58 -15.42 22.40 10.70
CA ALA A 58 -15.85 21.74 11.94
C ALA A 58 -16.70 20.46 11.72
N ALA A 59 -17.16 20.18 10.49
CA ALA A 59 -17.81 18.94 10.10
C ALA A 59 -16.84 17.78 9.79
N SER A 60 -15.53 18.00 9.69
CA SER A 60 -14.56 16.98 9.27
C SER A 60 -14.05 16.10 10.41
N SER A 61 -14.96 15.44 11.13
CA SER A 61 -14.61 14.52 12.23
C SER A 61 -14.43 13.06 11.78
N ALA A 62 -14.32 12.81 10.47
CA ALA A 62 -14.35 11.47 9.90
C ALA A 62 -13.00 11.07 9.29
N TRP A 63 -12.65 9.80 9.49
CA TRP A 63 -11.65 9.01 8.80
C TRP A 63 -12.34 7.75 8.28
N PRO A 64 -13.13 7.87 7.20
CA PRO A 64 -14.14 6.86 6.86
C PRO A 64 -13.56 5.56 6.30
N GLU A 65 -12.35 5.62 5.73
CA GLU A 65 -11.72 4.49 5.06
C GLU A 65 -10.20 4.45 5.25
N TYR A 66 -9.59 3.33 4.84
CA TYR A 66 -8.15 3.20 4.83
C TYR A 66 -7.53 4.25 3.89
N GLY A 67 -6.65 5.10 4.44
CA GLY A 67 -6.04 6.17 3.68
C GLY A 67 -6.85 7.46 3.59
N TYR A 68 -7.91 7.60 4.41
CA TYR A 68 -8.82 8.75 4.49
C TYR A 68 -9.77 8.91 3.29
N ASP A 69 -9.25 8.84 2.08
CA ASP A 69 -10.00 8.94 0.82
C ASP A 69 -9.57 7.85 -0.18
N MET A 70 -10.30 7.77 -1.31
CA MET A 70 -10.04 6.81 -2.38
C MET A 70 -8.64 6.97 -2.99
N GLN A 71 -8.07 8.18 -2.94
CA GLN A 71 -6.72 8.47 -3.41
C GLN A 71 -5.64 8.05 -2.38
N ARG A 72 -6.05 7.65 -1.18
CA ARG A 72 -5.18 7.30 -0.05
C ARG A 72 -4.22 8.43 0.30
N THR A 73 -4.71 9.66 0.31
CA THR A 73 -3.88 10.84 0.66
C THR A 73 -3.31 10.74 2.07
N ARG A 74 -3.96 9.99 2.98
CA ARG A 74 -3.60 9.89 4.41
C ARG A 74 -3.58 11.26 5.09
N ALA A 75 -4.34 12.22 4.59
CA ALA A 75 -4.40 13.56 5.12
C ALA A 75 -5.85 14.06 5.12
N ASN A 76 -6.34 14.45 6.29
CA ASN A 76 -7.57 15.22 6.39
C ASN A 76 -7.18 16.68 6.56
N ALA A 77 -7.23 17.43 5.47
CA ALA A 77 -6.81 18.83 5.47
C ALA A 77 -7.79 19.75 6.22
N ALA A 78 -8.96 19.24 6.64
CA ALA A 78 -9.92 19.99 7.42
C ALA A 78 -9.77 19.80 8.94
N LEU A 79 -8.83 18.94 9.36
CA LEU A 79 -8.59 18.55 10.75
C LEU A 79 -7.80 19.65 11.48
N ASP A 80 -8.48 20.42 12.33
CA ASP A 80 -7.91 21.52 13.12
C ASP A 80 -7.54 21.03 14.53
N LEU A 81 -6.35 20.43 14.66
CA LEU A 81 -5.80 19.95 15.93
C LEU A 81 -4.39 20.49 16.14
N ALA A 82 -4.19 21.18 17.27
CA ALA A 82 -2.89 21.65 17.70
C ALA A 82 -2.54 21.11 19.10
N PRO A 83 -1.25 20.93 19.43
CA PRO A 83 -0.80 20.59 20.77
C PRO A 83 -1.23 21.63 21.84
N PRO A 84 -1.27 21.25 23.13
CA PRO A 84 -0.88 19.96 23.68
C PRO A 84 -1.96 18.89 23.55
N PHE A 85 -1.57 17.70 23.12
CA PHE A 85 -2.48 16.54 23.10
C PHE A 85 -2.60 15.92 24.49
N THR A 86 -3.80 15.48 24.82
CA THR A 86 -4.10 14.77 26.06
C THR A 86 -4.71 13.41 25.76
N GLN A 87 -4.44 12.42 26.62
CA GLN A 87 -5.05 11.10 26.49
C GLN A 87 -6.51 11.17 26.95
N VAL A 88 -7.45 10.96 26.04
CA VAL A 88 -8.90 10.91 26.35
C VAL A 88 -9.35 9.54 26.85
N TRP A 89 -8.77 8.46 26.31
CA TRP A 89 -8.98 7.09 26.76
C TRP A 89 -7.91 6.16 26.18
N GLN A 90 -7.83 4.95 26.72
CA GLN A 90 -6.99 3.86 26.21
C GLN A 90 -7.77 2.54 26.21
N ARG A 91 -7.49 1.68 25.22
CA ARG A 91 -8.04 0.32 25.14
C ARG A 91 -7.02 -0.71 24.68
N GLU A 92 -7.13 -1.90 25.27
CA GLU A 92 -6.35 -3.06 24.88
C GLU A 92 -7.00 -3.78 23.69
N ALA A 93 -6.30 -3.85 22.57
CA ALA A 93 -6.78 -4.53 21.37
C ALA A 93 -6.77 -6.06 21.47
N ARG A 94 -6.12 -6.65 22.49
CA ARG A 94 -5.95 -8.09 22.75
C ARG A 94 -5.15 -8.89 21.70
N SER A 95 -4.85 -8.31 20.54
CA SER A 95 -3.97 -8.85 19.51
C SER A 95 -3.36 -7.70 18.70
N LEU A 96 -2.41 -7.98 17.81
CA LEU A 96 -1.77 -6.96 16.97
C LEU A 96 -2.80 -6.26 16.07
N VAL A 97 -2.71 -4.93 16.04
CA VAL A 97 -3.47 -4.06 15.13
C VAL A 97 -2.57 -3.73 13.96
N GLU A 98 -2.85 -4.32 12.79
CA GLU A 98 -2.02 -4.14 11.58
C GLU A 98 -2.49 -2.96 10.72
N PHE A 99 -3.78 -2.63 10.79
CA PHE A 99 -4.39 -1.58 9.98
C PHE A 99 -4.90 -0.43 10.86
N PRO A 100 -4.77 0.82 10.41
CA PRO A 100 -5.31 1.97 11.14
C PRO A 100 -6.83 1.83 11.30
N PRO A 101 -7.40 2.33 12.41
CA PRO A 101 -8.84 2.36 12.59
C PRO A 101 -9.50 3.30 11.57
N VAL A 102 -10.78 3.05 11.30
CA VAL A 102 -11.67 4.02 10.65
C VAL A 102 -12.60 4.63 11.71
N ALA A 103 -12.92 5.91 11.58
CA ALA A 103 -13.76 6.62 12.53
C ALA A 103 -14.77 7.52 11.81
N ALA A 104 -16.04 7.41 12.13
CA ALA A 104 -17.09 8.30 11.62
C ALA A 104 -18.30 8.24 12.53
N ASN A 105 -19.08 9.32 12.60
CA ASN A 105 -20.35 9.35 13.32
C ASN A 105 -20.24 8.87 14.79
N GLY A 106 -19.17 9.26 15.49
CA GLY A 106 -18.91 8.87 16.87
C GLY A 106 -18.52 7.40 17.08
N ARG A 107 -18.30 6.64 16.01
CA ARG A 107 -17.91 5.22 16.03
C ARG A 107 -16.51 5.06 15.48
N LEU A 108 -15.73 4.19 16.10
CA LEU A 108 -14.40 3.79 15.68
C LEU A 108 -14.40 2.29 15.44
N VAL A 109 -13.91 1.83 14.29
CA VAL A 109 -13.84 0.40 13.94
C VAL A 109 -12.41 0.03 13.60
N PHE A 110 -11.95 -1.10 14.15
CA PHE A 110 -10.66 -1.69 13.78
C PHE A 110 -10.72 -3.22 13.89
N ALA A 111 -9.80 -3.86 13.17
CA ALA A 111 -9.60 -5.29 13.22
C ALA A 111 -8.19 -5.61 13.72
N THR A 112 -8.02 -6.84 14.18
CA THR A 112 -6.76 -7.36 14.67
C THR A 112 -6.38 -8.63 13.91
N ASN A 113 -5.10 -8.94 13.86
CA ASN A 113 -4.62 -10.18 13.24
C ASN A 113 -5.04 -11.46 14.00
N GLY A 114 -5.59 -11.31 15.21
CA GLY A 114 -6.22 -12.38 15.98
C GLY A 114 -7.57 -12.84 15.41
N ARG A 115 -7.99 -12.31 14.26
CA ARG A 115 -9.31 -12.51 13.63
C ARG A 115 -10.44 -11.95 14.48
N TYR A 116 -10.23 -10.79 15.07
CA TYR A 116 -11.29 -10.06 15.77
C TYR A 116 -11.48 -8.69 15.20
N ALA A 117 -12.73 -8.23 15.15
CA ALA A 117 -13.09 -6.85 14.88
C ALA A 117 -13.81 -6.24 16.09
N GLN A 118 -13.59 -4.94 16.29
CA GLN A 118 -14.18 -4.14 17.37
C GLN A 118 -14.80 -2.88 16.81
N GLN A 119 -15.97 -2.49 17.34
CA GLN A 119 -16.47 -1.13 17.22
C GLN A 119 -16.55 -0.49 18.59
N LEU A 120 -15.98 0.71 18.69
CA LEU A 120 -15.91 1.51 19.90
C LEU A 120 -16.64 2.84 19.73
N SER A 121 -17.03 3.44 20.86
CA SER A 121 -17.34 4.86 20.95
C SER A 121 -16.06 5.69 20.83
N VAL A 122 -16.06 6.67 19.93
CA VAL A 122 -14.95 7.64 19.81
C VAL A 122 -14.79 8.47 21.09
N ALA A 123 -15.91 8.78 21.77
CA ALA A 123 -15.88 9.65 22.95
C ALA A 123 -15.34 8.95 24.21
N THR A 124 -15.63 7.65 24.38
CA THR A 124 -15.37 6.94 25.65
C THR A 124 -14.47 5.71 25.51
N GLY A 125 -14.19 5.26 24.29
CA GLY A 125 -13.55 3.97 24.02
C GLY A 125 -14.41 2.77 24.44
N GLY A 126 -15.69 2.96 24.79
CA GLY A 126 -16.60 1.87 25.17
C GLY A 126 -16.90 0.95 23.97
N ILE A 127 -16.97 -0.36 24.20
CA ILE A 127 -17.22 -1.36 23.15
C ILE A 127 -18.71 -1.41 22.83
N TYR A 128 -19.07 -1.26 21.55
CA TYR A 128 -20.40 -1.58 21.04
C TYR A 128 -20.51 -3.06 20.67
N TRP A 129 -19.50 -3.60 19.99
CA TRP A 129 -19.42 -5.03 19.67
C TRP A 129 -17.97 -5.49 19.54
N TYR A 130 -17.77 -6.78 19.80
CA TYR A 130 -16.52 -7.50 19.63
C TYR A 130 -16.82 -8.87 19.03
N ILE A 131 -16.37 -9.09 17.79
CA ILE A 131 -16.73 -10.29 17.04
C ILE A 131 -15.48 -10.98 16.52
N LYS A 132 -15.54 -12.32 16.47
CA LYS A 132 -14.55 -13.14 15.77
C LYS A 132 -14.92 -13.19 14.29
N LEU A 133 -13.97 -12.87 13.43
CA LEU A 133 -14.12 -12.95 11.99
C LEU A 133 -13.95 -14.41 11.56
N SER A 134 -14.94 -14.92 10.83
CA SER A 134 -14.82 -16.15 10.05
C SER A 134 -14.18 -15.80 8.72
N GLY A 135 -13.01 -16.38 8.43
CA GLY A 135 -12.41 -16.34 7.10
C GLY A 135 -13.10 -17.29 6.15
#